data_AF-A0A952E7Z8-F1
#
_entry.id   AF-A0A952E7Z8-F1
#
_cell.length_a   1.000
_cell.length_b   1.000
_cell.length_c   1.000
_cell.angle_alpha   90.00
_cell.angle_beta   90.00
_cell.angle_gamma   90.00
#
_symmetry.space_group_name_H-M   'P 1'
#
loop_
_entity.id
_entity.type
_entity.pdbx_description
1 polymer ?
#
loop_
_entity_poly.entity_id
_entity_poly.type
_entity_poly.pdbx_seq_one_letter_code
_entity_poly.pdbx_strand_id
1 'polypeptide(L)'
;MTIQGKIFHIDSVPVSEGEPWGDFINGPTDHHKEWGYLKRHGILKELPPQFRDKYDSIPRGRVVYSKSKDKYIILHGDSISSQDLPQIYEEFRLPSQRTIDVVDSHYNPLPDDFEF
;
A
#
# COMPACT_ATOMS: atom_id res chain seq x y z
N MET A 1 2.82 2.97 -1.81
CA MET A 1 4.08 3.15 -1.06
C MET A 1 4.32 4.63 -0.87
N THR A 2 4.70 5.08 0.32
CA THR A 2 4.92 6.51 0.62
C THR A 2 6.33 6.75 1.16
N ILE A 3 6.88 7.95 0.93
CA ILE A 3 8.19 8.39 1.41
C ILE A 3 8.08 9.86 1.79
N GLN A 4 8.43 10.17 3.04
CA GLN A 4 8.38 11.55 3.58
C GLN A 4 7.02 12.23 3.34
N GLY A 5 5.94 11.46 3.53
CA GLY A 5 4.56 11.90 3.35
C GLY A 5 4.15 12.20 1.91
N LYS A 6 4.90 11.69 0.93
CA LYS A 6 4.52 11.71 -0.48
C LYS A 6 4.37 10.30 -0.99
N ILE A 7 3.41 10.10 -1.88
CA ILE A 7 3.31 8.86 -2.62
C ILE A 7 4.54 8.71 -3.53
N PHE A 8 5.26 7.61 -3.32
CA PHE A 8 6.39 7.21 -4.16
C PHE A 8 5.94 6.33 -5.32
N HIS A 9 5.04 5.39 -5.04
CA HIS A 9 4.56 4.45 -6.04
C HIS A 9 3.14 3.96 -5.69
N ILE A 10 2.31 3.83 -6.72
CA ILE A 10 0.96 3.28 -6.68
C ILE A 10 0.84 2.22 -7.76
N ASP A 11 0.31 1.07 -7.36
CA ASP A 11 -0.33 0.12 -8.26
C ASP A 11 -1.83 0.13 -7.93
N SER A 12 -2.66 0.53 -8.90
CA SER A 12 -4.11 0.65 -8.74
C SER A 12 -4.83 0.07 -9.95
N VAL A 13 -6.01 -0.52 -9.67
CA VAL A 13 -6.87 -1.15 -10.66
C VAL A 13 -8.32 -0.80 -10.34
N PRO A 14 -9.20 -0.62 -11.35
CA PRO A 14 -10.64 -0.50 -11.11
C PRO A 14 -11.18 -1.71 -10.35
N VAL A 15 -12.14 -1.51 -9.44
CA VAL A 15 -12.76 -2.62 -8.68
C VAL A 15 -13.37 -3.69 -9.61
N SER A 16 -13.87 -3.29 -10.77
CA SER A 16 -14.40 -4.21 -11.80
C SER A 16 -13.35 -5.14 -12.41
N GLU A 17 -12.07 -4.79 -12.29
CA GLU A 17 -10.92 -5.51 -12.84
C GLU A 17 -10.03 -6.11 -11.73
N GLY A 18 -10.39 -5.88 -10.46
CA GLY A 18 -9.67 -6.42 -9.32
C GLY A 18 -9.91 -7.91 -9.07
N GLU A 19 -9.05 -8.52 -8.28
CA GLU A 19 -9.11 -9.94 -7.96
C GLU A 19 -10.01 -10.21 -6.74
N PRO A 20 -11.04 -11.05 -6.86
CA PRO A 20 -11.89 -11.41 -5.73
C PRO A 20 -11.16 -12.34 -4.76
N TRP A 21 -11.24 -12.03 -3.48
CA TRP A 21 -10.71 -12.86 -2.40
C TRP A 21 -11.64 -12.81 -1.17
N GLY A 22 -12.44 -13.87 -0.98
CA GLY A 22 -13.46 -13.90 0.07
C GLY A 22 -14.47 -12.77 -0.09
N ASP A 23 -14.64 -11.94 0.94
CA ASP A 23 -15.50 -10.74 0.91
C ASP A 23 -14.85 -9.54 0.21
N PHE A 24 -13.56 -9.61 -0.12
CA PHE A 24 -12.81 -8.47 -0.63
C PHE A 24 -12.55 -8.57 -2.13
N ILE A 25 -12.33 -7.41 -2.75
CA ILE A 25 -11.69 -7.25 -4.05
C ILE A 25 -10.33 -6.58 -3.82
N ASN A 26 -9.27 -7.18 -4.36
CA ASN A 26 -7.89 -6.74 -4.22
C ASN A 26 -7.31 -6.28 -5.56
N GLY A 27 -6.20 -5.54 -5.50
CA GLY A 27 -5.30 -5.42 -6.66
C GLY A 27 -4.57 -6.74 -6.96
N PRO A 28 -4.21 -6.99 -8.23
CA PRO A 28 -3.61 -8.26 -8.67
C PRO A 28 -2.17 -8.48 -8.17
N THR A 29 -1.49 -7.40 -7.77
CA THR A 29 -0.08 -7.46 -7.38
C THR A 29 0.07 -7.49 -5.86
N ASP A 30 1.04 -8.26 -5.38
CA ASP A 30 1.48 -8.23 -3.98
C ASP A 30 2.70 -7.30 -3.80
N HIS A 31 2.95 -6.86 -2.56
CA HIS A 31 4.02 -5.90 -2.28
C HIS A 31 5.42 -6.43 -2.62
N HIS A 32 5.64 -7.74 -2.52
CA HIS A 32 6.93 -8.35 -2.82
C HIS A 32 7.20 -8.33 -4.33
N LYS A 33 6.20 -8.68 -5.15
CA LYS A 33 6.28 -8.60 -6.61
C LYS A 33 6.50 -7.17 -7.06
N GLU A 34 5.77 -6.21 -6.49
CA GLU A 34 5.88 -4.80 -6.86
C GLU A 34 7.27 -4.25 -6.49
N TRP A 35 7.73 -4.48 -5.26
CA TRP A 35 9.08 -4.08 -4.86
C TRP A 35 10.16 -4.70 -5.76
N GLY A 36 10.01 -5.98 -6.12
CA GLY A 36 10.90 -6.64 -7.06
C GLY A 36 10.88 -6.01 -8.45
N TYR A 37 9.71 -5.59 -8.95
CA TYR A 37 9.56 -4.84 -10.20
C TYR A 37 10.31 -3.50 -10.12
N LEU A 38 10.05 -2.69 -9.08
CA LEU A 38 10.70 -1.40 -8.87
C LEU A 38 12.22 -1.53 -8.77
N LYS A 39 12.71 -2.58 -8.08
CA LYS A 39 14.14 -2.87 -7.95
C LYS A 39 14.77 -3.21 -9.29
N ARG A 40 14.17 -4.14 -10.05
CA ARG A 40 14.69 -4.60 -11.35
C ARG A 40 14.75 -3.48 -12.39
N HIS A 41 13.80 -2.55 -12.36
CA HIS A 41 13.76 -1.41 -13.27
C HIS A 41 14.56 -0.20 -12.78
N GLY A 42 15.25 -0.33 -11.63
CA GLY A 42 16.11 0.73 -11.10
C GLY A 42 15.37 1.91 -10.47
N ILE A 43 14.04 1.85 -10.36
CA ILE A 43 13.19 2.91 -9.78
C ILE A 43 13.56 3.15 -8.31
N LEU A 44 13.87 2.08 -7.57
CA LEU A 44 14.30 2.21 -6.18
C LEU A 44 15.64 2.94 -6.00
N LYS A 45 16.45 3.13 -7.05
CA LYS A 45 17.77 3.81 -6.94
C LYS A 45 17.63 5.29 -6.61
N GLU A 46 16.47 5.88 -6.86
CA GLU A 46 16.14 7.26 -6.51
C GLU A 46 15.94 7.45 -5.01
N LEU A 47 15.83 6.34 -4.27
CA LEU A 47 15.57 6.35 -2.84
C LEU A 47 16.83 6.27 -1.99
N PRO A 48 16.81 6.90 -0.81
CA PRO A 48 17.81 6.66 0.23
C PRO A 48 17.96 5.16 0.56
N PRO A 49 19.18 4.67 0.89
CA PRO A 49 19.45 3.25 1.14
C PRO A 49 18.45 2.58 2.10
N GLN A 50 18.10 3.25 3.20
CA GLN A 50 17.20 2.73 4.22
C GLN A 50 15.79 2.37 3.69
N PHE A 51 15.37 2.91 2.54
CA PHE A 51 14.09 2.60 1.92
C PHE A 51 14.21 1.54 0.81
N ARG A 52 15.41 1.11 0.42
CA ARG A 52 15.58 0.18 -0.72
C ARG A 52 16.35 -1.09 -0.40
N ASP A 53 16.81 -1.25 0.84
CA ASP A 53 17.59 -2.39 1.28
C ASP A 53 16.73 -3.64 1.52
N LYS A 54 15.57 -3.49 2.19
CA LYS A 54 14.58 -4.57 2.38
C LYS A 54 13.24 -4.23 1.68
N TYR A 55 12.40 -5.23 1.44
CA TYR A 55 11.15 -5.04 0.70
C TYR A 55 10.06 -4.31 1.51
N ASP A 56 10.16 -4.38 2.83
CA ASP A 56 9.27 -3.84 3.83
C ASP A 56 9.79 -2.52 4.44
N SER A 57 10.96 -2.04 4.01
CA SER A 57 11.54 -0.79 4.50
C SER A 57 10.80 0.45 4.01
N ILE A 58 10.08 0.34 2.89
CA ILE A 58 9.24 1.42 2.38
C ILE A 58 7.90 1.38 3.09
N PRO A 59 7.44 2.49 3.69
CA PRO A 59 6.07 2.64 4.15
C PRO A 59 5.07 2.16 3.09
N ARG A 60 4.26 1.18 3.49
CA ARG A 60 3.38 0.44 2.59
C ARG A 60 1.99 0.28 3.17
N GLY A 61 1.09 -0.09 2.28
CA GLY A 61 -0.31 -0.23 2.54
C GLY A 61 -1.01 -0.79 1.32
N ARG A 62 -2.30 -1.05 1.45
CA ARG A 62 -3.15 -1.59 0.39
C ARG A 62 -4.53 -0.98 0.50
N VAL A 63 -5.13 -0.66 -0.64
CA VAL A 63 -6.55 -0.37 -0.70
C VAL A 63 -7.27 -1.64 -1.17
N VAL A 64 -8.28 -2.05 -0.42
CA VAL A 64 -9.17 -3.16 -0.77
C VAL A 64 -10.61 -2.69 -0.76
N TYR A 65 -11.48 -3.39 -1.49
CA TYR A 65 -12.91 -3.12 -1.48
C TYR A 65 -13.66 -4.27 -0.80
N SER A 66 -14.40 -3.99 0.27
CA SER A 66 -15.29 -4.96 0.94
C SER A 66 -16.65 -4.97 0.25
N LYS A 67 -17.04 -6.13 -0.29
CA LYS A 67 -18.33 -6.32 -0.96
C LYS A 67 -19.49 -6.22 0.03
N SER A 68 -19.39 -6.88 1.19
CA SER A 68 -20.47 -6.87 2.18
C SER A 68 -20.74 -5.50 2.79
N LYS A 69 -19.69 -4.70 3.00
CA LYS A 69 -19.79 -3.38 3.63
C LYS A 69 -20.02 -2.25 2.65
N ASP A 70 -19.83 -2.49 1.35
CA ASP A 70 -19.85 -1.45 0.31
C ASP A 70 -18.83 -0.33 0.59
N LYS A 71 -17.64 -0.70 1.09
CA LYS A 71 -16.58 0.22 1.52
C LYS A 71 -15.23 -0.12 0.91
N TYR A 72 -14.46 0.92 0.58
CA TYR A 72 -13.02 0.89 0.43
C TYR A 72 -12.35 0.93 1.81
N ILE A 73 -11.32 0.12 1.98
CA ILE A 73 -10.54 0.03 3.22
C ILE A 73 -9.09 0.29 2.85
N ILE A 74 -8.51 1.35 3.41
CA ILE A 74 -7.09 1.65 3.32
C ILE A 74 -6.40 0.96 4.49
N LEU A 75 -5.71 -0.15 4.22
CA LEU A 75 -4.89 -0.86 5.18
C LEU A 75 -3.48 -0.29 5.15
N HIS A 76 -2.94 0.14 6.28
CA HIS A 76 -1.60 0.70 6.33
C HIS A 76 -0.91 0.49 7.67
N GLY A 77 0.42 0.62 7.69
CA GLY A 77 1.21 0.62 8.92
C GLY A 77 1.23 1.99 9.61
N ASP A 78 1.92 2.06 10.74
CA ASP A 78 2.08 3.28 11.57
C ASP A 78 2.85 4.39 10.85
N SER A 79 3.61 4.04 9.80
CA SER A 79 4.37 4.98 8.98
C SER A 79 3.51 5.83 8.04
N ILE A 80 2.24 5.47 7.83
CA ILE A 80 1.28 6.28 7.07
C ILE A 80 0.38 7.00 8.08
N SER A 81 0.44 8.33 8.05
CA SER A 81 -0.24 9.22 8.97
C SER A 81 -1.50 9.84 8.37
N SER A 82 -2.30 10.52 9.18
CA SER A 82 -3.47 11.27 8.72
C SER A 82 -3.15 12.38 7.72
N GLN A 83 -1.90 12.87 7.68
CA GLN A 83 -1.44 13.86 6.71
C GLN A 83 -1.23 13.27 5.31
N ASP A 84 -1.02 11.95 5.22
CA ASP A 84 -0.77 11.24 3.98
C ASP A 84 -2.08 10.79 3.31
N LEU A 85 -3.13 10.58 4.12
CA LEU A 85 -4.42 10.10 3.66
C LEU A 85 -5.01 10.95 2.53
N PRO A 86 -5.05 12.30 2.57
CA PRO A 86 -5.64 13.09 1.49
C PRO A 86 -5.06 12.76 0.11
N GLN A 87 -3.74 12.53 0.01
CA GLN A 87 -3.10 12.15 -1.25
C GLN A 87 -3.51 10.74 -1.70
N ILE A 88 -3.62 9.80 -0.77
CA ILE A 88 -4.10 8.43 -1.06
C ILE A 88 -5.53 8.47 -1.60
N TYR A 89 -6.40 9.28 -0.98
CA TYR A 89 -7.77 9.45 -1.43
C TYR A 89 -7.84 10.01 -2.87
N GLU A 90 -7.05 11.02 -3.17
CA GLU A 90 -7.00 11.64 -4.50
C GLU A 90 -6.54 10.64 -5.57
N GLU A 91 -5.43 9.96 -5.32
CA GLU A 91 -4.76 9.13 -6.31
C GLU A 91 -5.50 7.82 -6.60
N PHE A 92 -6.10 7.22 -5.57
CA PHE A 92 -6.99 6.06 -5.74
C PHE A 92 -8.44 6.46 -6.08
N ARG A 93 -8.73 7.77 -6.19
CA ARG A 93 -10.06 8.32 -6.47
C ARG A 93 -11.13 7.80 -5.51
N LEU A 94 -10.79 7.77 -4.23
CA LEU A 94 -11.61 7.15 -3.19
C LEU A 94 -12.73 8.09 -2.73
N PRO A 95 -14.00 7.63 -2.74
CA PRO A 95 -15.11 8.40 -2.19
C PRO A 95 -15.05 8.43 -0.66
N SER A 96 -14.96 9.62 -0.06
CA SER A 96 -14.89 9.80 1.40
C SER A 96 -15.99 9.10 2.19
N GLN A 97 -17.22 9.15 1.69
CA GLN A 97 -18.38 8.52 2.35
C GLN A 97 -18.33 6.98 2.32
N ARG A 98 -17.51 6.38 1.45
CA ARG A 98 -17.38 4.92 1.32
C ARG A 98 -15.97 4.43 1.61
N THR A 99 -15.15 5.22 2.29
CA THR A 99 -13.76 4.84 2.59
C THR A 99 -13.49 4.93 4.08
N ILE A 100 -12.74 3.98 4.59
CA ILE A 100 -12.20 3.99 5.95
C ILE A 100 -10.71 3.64 5.89
N ASP A 101 -9.94 4.14 6.84
CA ASP A 101 -8.56 3.72 7.08
C ASP A 101 -8.48 2.81 8.32
N VAL A 102 -7.57 1.84 8.26
CA VAL A 102 -7.33 0.87 9.32
C VAL A 102 -5.82 0.65 9.43
N VAL A 103 -5.29 0.89 10.63
CA VAL A 103 -3.92 0.53 10.96
C VAL A 103 -3.82 -0.98 11.09
N ASP A 104 -2.91 -1.57 10.32
CA ASP A 104 -2.61 -2.99 10.30
C ASP A 104 -1.10 -3.20 10.40
N SER A 105 -0.67 -3.75 11.53
CA SER A 105 0.74 -4.02 11.86
C SER A 105 1.45 -4.89 10.82
N HIS A 106 0.73 -5.65 10.00
CA HIS A 106 1.31 -6.40 8.88
C HIS A 106 2.09 -5.50 7.89
N TYR A 107 1.71 -4.22 7.80
CA TYR A 107 2.32 -3.24 6.91
C TYR A 107 3.45 -2.44 7.56
N ASN A 108 3.74 -2.67 8.83
CA ASN A 108 4.94 -2.13 9.46
C ASN A 108 6.21 -2.83 8.92
N PRO A 109 7.38 -2.18 9.00
CA PRO A 109 8.65 -2.86 8.80
C PRO A 109 8.76 -4.06 9.74
N LEU A 110 9.30 -5.17 9.24
CA LEU A 110 9.61 -6.31 10.09
C LEU A 110 10.72 -5.93 11.07
N PRO A 111 10.72 -6.53 12.28
CA PRO A 111 11.83 -6.40 13.21
C PRO A 111 13.17 -6.77 12.56
N ASP A 112 14.25 -6.11 12.97
CA ASP A 112 15.58 -6.38 12.41
C ASP A 112 16.08 -7.80 12.70
N ASP A 113 15.55 -8.45 13.73
CA ASP A 113 15.83 -9.83 14.15
C ASP A 113 14.81 -10.85 13.61
N PHE A 114 13.94 -10.46 12.68
CA PHE A 114 12.98 -11.36 12.05
C PHE A 114 13.69 -12.29 11.04
N GLU A 115 13.82 -13.58 11.39
CA GLU A 115 14.34 -14.63 10.50
C GLU A 115 13.19 -15.33 9.74
N PHE A 116 13.40 -15.60 8.44
CA PHE A 116 12.44 -16.26 7.52
C PHE A 116 12.55 -17.78 7.53
#